data_AF-A0AAE0FX11-F1
#
_entry.id   AF-A0AAE0FX11-F1
#
_cell.length_a   1.000
_cell.length_b   1.000
_cell.length_c   1.000
_cell.angle_alpha   90.00
_cell.angle_beta   90.00
_cell.angle_gamma   90.00
#
_symmetry.space_group_name_H-M   'P 1'
#
loop_
_entity.id
_entity.type
_entity.pdbx_description
1 polymer ?
#
loop_
_entity_poly.entity_id
_entity_poly.type
_entity_poly.pdbx_seq_one_letter_code
_entity_poly.pdbx_strand_id
1 'polypeptide(L)'
;MARAKLTVRKSTGGKAPRKQLATKAARKSAPATGGGLKTDARQMNMRFQSSAVLALQEAAEAYTVCLFQETQMLATLANRVTIMPKDMQLARRIRGESGA
;
A
#
# COMPACT_ATOMS: atom_id res chain seq x y z
N MET A 1 16.01 52.59 14.84
CA MET A 1 14.94 53.60 14.97
C MET A 1 14.37 53.81 13.57
N ALA A 2 13.12 53.57 13.16
CA ALA A 2 11.89 53.14 13.81
C ALA A 2 11.01 52.42 12.76
N ARG A 3 10.27 51.41 13.20
CA ARG A 3 9.36 50.54 12.42
C ARG A 3 7.96 51.15 12.44
N ALA A 4 7.33 51.40 11.30
CA ALA A 4 6.00 52.03 11.20
C ALA A 4 4.94 51.11 10.56
N LYS A 5 4.23 50.42 11.46
CA LYS A 5 2.80 50.03 11.52
C LYS A 5 2.00 49.84 10.21
N LEU A 6 1.63 48.57 9.96
CA LEU A 6 0.43 48.16 9.20
C LEU A 6 -0.84 48.53 9.98
N THR A 7 -1.78 49.26 9.38
CA THR A 7 -3.21 49.19 9.72
C THR A 7 -4.06 49.69 8.54
N VAL A 8 -4.77 48.80 7.84
CA VAL A 8 -5.97 49.17 7.09
C VAL A 8 -7.13 48.31 7.56
N ARG A 9 -8.22 49.00 7.84
CA ARG A 9 -9.38 48.62 8.63
C ARG A 9 -10.38 47.82 7.80
N LYS A 10 -11.01 46.86 8.47
CA LYS A 10 -12.22 46.14 8.06
C LYS A 10 -13.38 47.13 7.87
N SER A 11 -14.01 47.15 6.70
CA SER A 11 -15.33 47.78 6.51
C SER A 11 -16.39 46.72 6.22
N THR A 12 -17.31 46.62 7.16
CA THR A 12 -18.56 45.88 7.07
C THR A 12 -19.58 46.75 6.35
N GLY A 13 -20.11 46.28 5.21
CA GLY A 13 -21.23 46.92 4.50
C GLY A 13 -22.19 45.84 4.01
N GLY A 14 -23.27 45.62 4.76
CA GLY A 14 -24.19 44.51 4.58
C GLY A 14 -25.08 44.60 3.33
N LYS A 15 -25.49 43.43 2.86
CA LYS A 15 -26.75 43.24 2.12
C LYS A 15 -27.41 41.94 2.58
N ALA A 16 -28.70 42.07 2.88
CA ALA A 16 -29.58 41.22 3.68
C ALA A 16 -29.68 39.73 3.27
N PRO A 17 -30.14 38.83 4.16
CA PRO A 17 -30.11 37.39 3.93
C PRO A 17 -31.13 36.98 2.88
N ARG A 18 -30.66 36.28 1.85
CA ARG A 18 -31.51 35.70 0.82
C ARG A 18 -32.32 34.56 1.46
N LYS A 19 -33.59 34.83 1.81
CA LYS A 19 -34.59 33.78 2.09
C LYS A 19 -34.70 32.92 0.83
N GLN A 20 -34.12 31.72 0.85
CA GLN A 20 -34.41 30.69 -0.13
C GLN A 20 -35.24 29.63 0.58
N LEU A 21 -36.53 29.56 0.21
CA LEU A 21 -37.41 28.46 0.61
C LEU A 21 -36.77 27.15 0.12
N ALA A 22 -36.48 26.25 1.05
CA ALA A 22 -36.12 24.87 0.71
C ALA A 22 -37.39 24.14 0.23
N THR A 23 -37.56 23.99 -1.09
CA THR A 23 -38.48 22.99 -1.62
C THR A 23 -37.77 21.65 -1.65
N LYS A 24 -38.02 20.83 -0.61
CA LYS A 24 -37.68 19.42 -0.56
C LYS A 24 -38.47 18.67 -1.63
N ALA A 25 -37.88 18.42 -2.79
CA ALA A 25 -38.36 17.39 -3.70
C ALA A 25 -37.69 16.06 -3.32
N ALA A 26 -38.47 15.11 -2.82
CA ALA A 26 -38.02 13.75 -2.60
C ALA A 26 -37.72 13.08 -3.95
N ARG A 27 -36.47 13.11 -4.39
CA ARG A 27 -35.98 12.18 -5.42
C ARG A 27 -35.41 10.95 -4.73
N LYS A 28 -36.19 9.87 -4.75
CA LYS A 28 -35.73 8.52 -4.44
C LYS A 28 -34.80 8.08 -5.56
N SER A 29 -33.49 8.33 -5.42
CA SER A 29 -32.47 7.70 -6.27
C SER A 29 -32.07 6.37 -5.63
N ALA A 30 -32.24 5.29 -6.39
CA ALA A 30 -31.74 3.95 -6.08
C ALA A 30 -30.25 4.00 -5.70
N PRO A 31 -29.74 3.04 -4.90
CA PRO A 31 -28.31 2.98 -4.65
C PRO A 31 -27.59 2.88 -5.99
N ALA A 32 -26.72 3.85 -6.27
CA ALA A 32 -25.78 3.75 -7.36
C ALA A 32 -24.87 2.56 -7.04
N THR A 33 -25.18 1.40 -7.59
CA THR A 33 -24.17 0.36 -7.80
C THR A 33 -23.19 0.98 -8.77
N GLY A 34 -22.15 1.60 -8.22
CA GLY A 34 -21.08 2.25 -8.96
C GLY A 34 -20.35 1.23 -9.81
N GLY A 35 -20.90 0.95 -10.98
CA GLY A 35 -20.18 0.37 -12.10
C GLY A 35 -19.19 1.40 -12.62
N GLY A 36 -17.94 1.24 -12.22
CA GLY A 36 -16.80 2.03 -12.65
C GLY A 36 -15.53 1.23 -12.42
N LEU A 37 -15.45 0.03 -13.01
CA LEU A 37 -14.24 -0.79 -12.94
C LEU A 37 -13.18 -0.19 -13.88
N LYS A 38 -12.36 0.69 -13.31
CA LYS A 38 -10.97 0.87 -13.71
C LYS A 38 -10.14 0.68 -12.45
N THR A 39 -10.00 -0.57 -12.02
CA THR A 39 -8.96 -0.97 -11.09
C THR A 39 -8.13 -2.03 -11.79
N ASP A 40 -6.82 -1.79 -11.76
CA ASP A 40 -5.79 -2.62 -12.39
C ASP A 40 -5.99 -4.09 -12.06
N ALA A 41 -5.56 -4.97 -12.98
CA ALA A 41 -5.77 -6.41 -13.01
C ALA A 41 -5.21 -7.19 -11.78
N ARG A 42 -5.74 -6.91 -10.59
CA ARG A 42 -5.34 -7.48 -9.32
C ARG A 42 -6.56 -7.62 -8.41
N GLN A 43 -7.55 -8.36 -8.90
CA GLN A 43 -8.51 -9.16 -8.12
C GLN A 43 -8.77 -8.67 -6.67
N MET A 44 -9.38 -7.48 -6.52
CA MET A 44 -9.44 -6.75 -5.25
C MET A 44 -10.53 -7.21 -4.27
N ASN A 45 -11.28 -8.28 -4.59
CA ASN A 45 -12.40 -8.75 -3.77
C ASN A 45 -12.27 -10.24 -3.34
N MET A 46 -11.06 -10.76 -3.18
CA MET A 46 -10.86 -12.10 -2.63
C MET A 46 -10.99 -12.10 -1.09
N ARG A 47 -11.70 -13.10 -0.55
CA ARG A 47 -11.79 -13.34 0.90
C ARG A 47 -10.91 -14.55 1.22
N PHE A 48 -9.91 -14.37 2.05
CA PHE A 48 -9.03 -15.44 2.50
C PHE A 48 -9.54 -16.04 3.81
N GLN A 49 -9.48 -17.36 3.93
CA GLN A 49 -9.67 -18.04 5.20
C GLN A 49 -8.48 -17.71 6.12
N SER A 50 -8.71 -17.58 7.43
CA SER A 50 -7.64 -17.31 8.40
C SER A 50 -6.53 -18.36 8.36
N SER A 51 -6.89 -19.64 8.24
CA SER A 51 -5.92 -20.74 8.11
C SER A 51 -5.16 -20.72 6.77
N ALA A 52 -5.73 -20.18 5.70
CA ALA A 52 -5.03 -20.06 4.42
C ALA A 52 -3.89 -19.04 4.52
N VAL A 53 -4.10 -17.96 5.28
CA VAL A 53 -3.05 -16.96 5.55
C VAL A 53 -1.94 -17.56 6.40
N LEU A 54 -2.29 -18.33 7.44
CA LEU A 54 -1.31 -19.03 8.28
C LEU A 54 -0.48 -20.04 7.49
N ALA A 55 -1.13 -20.87 6.65
CA ALA A 55 -0.42 -21.83 5.81
C ALA A 55 0.56 -21.16 4.85
N LEU A 56 0.19 -20.00 4.29
CA LEU A 56 1.09 -19.21 3.44
C LEU A 56 2.29 -18.67 4.23
N GLN A 57 2.07 -18.23 5.47
CA GLN A 57 3.13 -17.76 6.35
C GLN A 57 4.09 -18.90 6.70
N GLU A 58 3.58 -20.05 7.14
CA GLU A 58 4.40 -21.21 7.48
C GLU A 58 5.24 -21.67 6.28
N ALA A 59 4.64 -21.72 5.08
CA ALA A 59 5.35 -22.05 3.86
C ALA A 59 6.44 -21.01 3.51
N ALA A 60 6.15 -19.71 3.68
CA ALA A 60 7.11 -18.64 3.41
C ALA A 60 8.29 -18.64 4.40
N GLU A 61 8.02 -18.89 5.68
CA GLU A 61 9.04 -19.06 6.70
C GLU A 61 9.90 -20.29 6.44
N ALA A 62 9.29 -21.44 6.14
CA ALA A 62 10.01 -22.65 5.80
C ALA A 62 10.92 -22.44 4.57
N TYR A 63 10.42 -21.77 3.53
CA TYR A 63 11.19 -21.44 2.33
C TYR A 63 12.38 -20.53 2.64
N THR A 64 12.16 -19.43 3.35
CA THR A 64 13.23 -18.47 3.65
C THR A 64 14.29 -19.07 4.57
N VAL A 65 13.91 -19.89 5.56
CA VAL A 65 14.87 -20.60 6.42
C VAL A 65 15.73 -21.59 5.62
N CYS A 66 15.12 -22.39 4.74
CA CYS A 66 15.86 -23.30 3.85
C CYS A 66 16.81 -22.54 2.93
N LEU A 67 16.33 -21.44 2.34
CA LEU A 67 17.13 -20.63 1.43
C LEU A 67 18.32 -19.99 2.17
N PHE A 68 18.12 -19.48 3.39
CA PHE A 68 19.22 -18.95 4.19
C PHE A 68 20.26 -20.00 4.57
N GLN A 69 19.84 -21.23 4.87
CA GLN A 69 20.77 -22.35 5.09
C GLN A 69 21.62 -22.62 3.84
N GLU A 70 21.02 -22.68 2.65
CA GLU A 70 21.75 -22.84 1.39
C GLU A 70 22.74 -21.69 1.15
N THR A 71 22.34 -20.45 1.40
CA THR A 71 23.26 -19.29 1.28
C THR A 71 24.41 -19.32 2.28
N GLN A 72 24.17 -19.81 3.50
CA GLN A 72 25.21 -19.93 4.51
C GLN A 72 26.26 -20.98 4.12
N MET A 73 25.82 -22.08 3.51
CA MET A 73 26.74 -23.10 2.95
C MET A 73 27.61 -22.51 1.85
N LEU A 74 27.05 -21.68 0.97
CA LEU A 74 27.79 -21.00 -0.10
C LEU A 74 28.74 -19.91 0.42
N ALA A 75 28.35 -19.18 1.48
CA ALA A 75 29.23 -18.23 2.13
C ALA A 75 30.46 -18.93 2.72
N THR A 76 30.23 -20.07 3.38
CA THR A 76 31.29 -20.89 3.99
C THR A 76 32.20 -21.52 2.93
N LEU A 77 31.64 -21.96 1.79
CA LEU A 77 32.40 -22.41 0.63
C LEU A 77 33.38 -21.33 0.10
N ALA A 78 33.04 -20.06 0.27
CA ALA A 78 33.86 -18.91 -0.11
C ALA A 78 34.72 -18.36 1.04
N ASN A 79 34.94 -19.12 2.13
CA ASN A 79 35.68 -18.73 3.33
C ASN A 79 35.14 -17.43 3.99
N ARG A 80 33.83 -17.22 3.94
CA ARG A 80 33.15 -16.10 4.60
C ARG A 80 32.11 -16.62 5.59
N VAL A 81 31.91 -15.88 6.68
CA VAL A 81 30.83 -16.14 7.65
C VAL A 81 29.61 -15.25 7.35
N THR A 82 29.81 -14.14 6.61
CA THR A 82 28.77 -13.19 6.23
C THR A 82 28.15 -13.57 4.88
N ILE A 83 26.85 -13.84 4.88
CA ILE A 83 26.06 -14.05 3.66
C ILE A 83 25.98 -12.77 2.83
N MET A 84 26.03 -12.90 1.50
CA MET A 84 25.94 -11.80 0.56
C MET A 84 24.88 -12.07 -0.51
N PRO A 85 24.35 -11.03 -1.19
CA PRO A 85 23.36 -11.20 -2.27
C PRO A 85 23.81 -12.16 -3.38
N LYS A 86 25.11 -12.23 -3.68
CA LYS A 86 25.68 -13.18 -4.66
C LYS A 86 25.50 -14.65 -4.25
N ASP A 87 25.52 -14.95 -2.94
CA ASP A 87 25.33 -16.30 -2.41
C ASP A 87 23.86 -16.70 -2.56
N MET A 88 22.94 -15.75 -2.31
CA MET A 88 21.50 -15.89 -2.54
C MET A 88 21.16 -16.11 -4.01
N GLN A 89 21.75 -15.32 -4.90
CA GLN A 89 21.55 -15.47 -6.35
C GLN A 89 22.06 -16.82 -6.84
N LEU A 90 23.22 -17.26 -6.33
CA LEU A 90 23.77 -18.57 -6.67
C LEU A 90 22.89 -19.71 -6.13
N ALA A 91 22.42 -19.64 -4.88
CA ALA A 91 21.50 -20.63 -4.30
C ALA A 91 20.23 -20.77 -5.14
N ARG A 92 19.56 -19.66 -5.46
CA ARG A 92 18.36 -19.64 -6.31
C ARG A 92 18.62 -20.14 -7.73
N ARG A 93 19.82 -19.91 -8.27
CA ARG A 93 20.22 -20.41 -9.58
C ARG A 93 20.43 -21.93 -9.57
N ILE A 94 21.07 -22.47 -8.54
CA ILE A 94 21.25 -23.91 -8.34
C ILE A 94 19.89 -24.60 -8.14
N ARG A 95 18.97 -23.94 -7.43
CA ARG A 95 17.60 -24.40 -7.19
C ARG A 95 16.69 -24.36 -8.43
N GLY A 96 17.15 -23.71 -9.51
CA GLY A 96 16.39 -23.59 -10.77
C GLY A 96 15.33 -22.48 -10.79
N GLU A 97 15.31 -21.59 -9.80
CA GLU A 97 14.27 -20.56 -9.63
C GLU A 97 14.53 -19.27 -10.42
N SER A 98 15.68 -19.17 -11.11
CA SER A 98 16.11 -17.97 -11.82
C SER A 98 15.61 -17.89 -13.27
N GLY A 99 14.70 -18.79 -13.68
CA GLY A 99 14.27 -18.96 -15.07
C GLY A 99 12.77 -18.99 -15.30
N ALA A 100 11.96 -18.37 -14.44
CA ALA A 100 10.52 -18.17 -14.63
C ALA A 100 10.18 -16.68 -14.70
#